data_AF-A0A352RWM6-F1
#
_entry.id   AF-A0A352RWM6-F1
#
_cell.length_a   1.000
_cell.length_b   1.000
_cell.length_c   1.000
_cell.angle_alpha   90.00
_cell.angle_beta   90.00
_cell.angle_gamma   90.00
#
_symmetry.space_group_name_H-M   'P 1'
#
loop_
_entity.id
_entity.type
_entity.pdbx_description
1 polymer ?
#
loop_
_entity_poly.entity_id
_entity_poly.type
_entity_poly.pdbx_seq_one_letter_code
_entity_poly.pdbx_strand_id
1 'polypeptide(L)'
;SQYVIVGPALSVEQNALMLSKADPEWKRLVDQTLAKTFASPDVAAMQKRWFQQPIGTRGTNLALAPSTEVLQAWKHPSDVVTE
;
A
#
# COMPACT_ATOMS: atom_id res chain seq x y z
N SER A 1 25.95 -7.76 5.76
CA SER A 1 24.72 -8.50 5.41
C SER A 1 25.00 -9.34 4.16
N GLN A 2 24.88 -10.67 4.23
CA GLN A 2 25.30 -11.60 3.16
C GLN A 2 24.15 -12.12 2.29
N TYR A 3 22.96 -11.51 2.38
CA TYR A 3 21.79 -11.95 1.62
C TYR A 3 21.27 -10.81 0.74
N VAL A 4 20.86 -11.16 -0.47
CA VAL A 4 20.28 -10.27 -1.47
C VAL A 4 19.02 -10.90 -2.04
N ILE A 5 18.00 -10.08 -2.34
CA ILE A 5 16.79 -10.53 -3.04
C ILE A 5 17.14 -10.70 -4.52
N VAL A 6 16.91 -11.89 -5.07
CA VAL A 6 17.27 -12.27 -6.44
C VAL A 6 16.15 -13.04 -7.11
N GLY A 7 16.21 -13.10 -8.45
CA GLY A 7 15.20 -13.77 -9.27
C GLY A 7 14.02 -12.85 -9.62
N PRO A 8 13.17 -13.26 -10.58
CA PRO A 8 11.97 -12.53 -10.93
C PRO A 8 10.93 -12.60 -9.80
N ALA A 9 10.03 -11.61 -9.74
CA ALA A 9 8.82 -11.72 -8.94
C ALA A 9 7.97 -12.90 -9.45
N LEU A 10 7.51 -13.76 -8.55
CA LEU A 10 6.69 -14.92 -8.90
C LEU A 10 5.21 -14.54 -9.09
N SER A 11 4.75 -13.54 -8.33
CA SER A 11 3.41 -12.98 -8.38
C SER A 11 3.47 -11.49 -8.02
N VAL A 12 2.47 -10.74 -8.46
CA VAL A 12 2.18 -9.39 -7.96
C VAL A 12 0.86 -9.49 -7.22
N GLU A 13 0.88 -9.20 -5.92
CA GLU A 13 -0.27 -9.37 -5.05
C GLU A 13 -0.76 -8.00 -4.55
N GLN A 14 -2.07 -7.77 -4.68
CA GLN A 14 -2.71 -6.56 -4.20
C GLN A 14 -3.10 -6.72 -2.72
N ASN A 15 -2.48 -5.92 -1.86
CA ASN A 15 -2.83 -5.90 -0.44
C ASN A 15 -4.10 -5.10 -0.20
N ALA A 16 -5.06 -5.68 0.52
CA ALA A 16 -6.35 -5.07 0.82
C ALA A 16 -6.72 -5.21 2.32
N LEU A 17 -7.64 -4.36 2.78
CA LEU A 17 -8.23 -4.49 4.11
C LEU A 17 -9.33 -5.54 4.08
N MET A 18 -9.20 -6.57 4.93
CA MET A 18 -10.21 -7.61 5.07
C MET A 18 -11.37 -7.10 5.95
N LEU A 19 -12.57 -7.09 5.39
CA LEU A 19 -13.79 -6.62 6.06
C LEU A 19 -14.89 -7.68 5.99
N SER A 20 -15.86 -7.61 6.92
CA SER A 20 -17.04 -8.48 6.89
C SER A 20 -17.88 -8.19 5.66
N LYS A 21 -18.34 -9.25 4.97
CA LYS A 21 -19.28 -9.14 3.84
C LYS A 21 -20.70 -8.73 4.28
N ALA A 22 -21.01 -8.87 5.56
CA ALA A 22 -22.35 -8.59 6.10
C ALA A 22 -22.61 -7.10 6.33
N ASP A 23 -21.61 -6.22 6.17
CA ASP A 23 -21.72 -4.80 6.46
C ASP A 23 -21.24 -3.93 5.28
N PRO A 24 -22.09 -3.74 4.26
CA PRO A 24 -21.74 -2.93 3.09
C PRO A 24 -21.65 -1.43 3.41
N GLU A 25 -22.33 -0.95 4.46
CA GLU A 25 -22.27 0.45 4.86
C GLU A 25 -20.90 0.77 5.49
N TRP A 26 -20.40 -0.11 6.34
CA TRP A 26 -19.05 -0.02 6.87
C TRP A 26 -18.00 -0.06 5.76
N LYS A 27 -18.12 -1.00 4.82
CA LYS A 27 -17.21 -1.07 3.67
C LYS A 27 -17.19 0.27 2.91
N ARG A 28 -18.37 0.82 2.59
CA ARG A 28 -18.48 2.11 1.87
C ARG A 28 -17.79 3.25 2.61
N LEU A 29 -17.88 3.30 3.94
CA LEU A 29 -17.18 4.31 4.74
C LEU A 29 -15.65 4.15 4.64
N VAL A 30 -15.16 2.91 4.73
CA VAL A 30 -13.72 2.61 4.59
C VAL A 30 -13.23 2.99 3.19
N ASP A 31 -13.94 2.59 2.14
CA ASP A 31 -13.59 2.90 0.75
C ASP A 31 -13.52 4.41 0.52
N GLN A 32 -14.52 5.17 1.01
CA GLN A 32 -14.54 6.63 0.90
C GLN A 32 -13.37 7.28 1.66
N THR A 33 -13.00 6.72 2.81
CA THR A 33 -11.86 7.22 3.58
C THR A 33 -10.56 6.97 2.85
N LEU A 34 -10.34 5.76 2.34
CA LEU A 34 -9.15 5.40 1.56
C LEU A 34 -9.03 6.25 0.29
N ALA A 35 -10.13 6.42 -0.46
CA ALA A 35 -10.12 7.25 -1.67
C ALA A 35 -9.70 8.70 -1.37
N LYS A 36 -10.19 9.28 -0.27
CA LYS A 36 -9.77 10.62 0.18
C LYS A 36 -8.30 10.66 0.56
N THR A 37 -7.82 9.65 1.30
CA THR A 37 -6.41 9.57 1.71
C THR A 37 -5.47 9.41 0.52
N PHE A 38 -5.82 8.57 -0.45
CA PHE A 38 -4.99 8.36 -1.65
C PHE A 38 -4.96 9.57 -2.58
N ALA A 39 -6.03 10.37 -2.60
CA ALA A 39 -6.07 11.64 -3.32
C ALA A 39 -5.33 12.78 -2.59
N SER A 40 -4.99 12.62 -1.31
CA SER A 40 -4.32 13.65 -0.51
C SER A 40 -2.79 13.47 -0.49
N PRO A 41 -2.02 14.51 -0.11
CA PRO A 41 -0.58 14.38 0.13
C PRO A 41 -0.22 13.39 1.25
N ASP A 42 -1.19 12.97 2.07
CA ASP A 42 -0.96 12.11 3.23
C ASP A 42 -0.46 10.73 2.81
N VAL A 43 -0.92 10.20 1.67
CA VAL A 43 -0.43 8.90 1.18
C VAL A 43 1.06 8.93 0.85
N ALA A 44 1.53 10.02 0.23
CA ALA A 44 2.95 10.20 -0.07
C ALA A 44 3.78 10.42 1.20
N ALA A 45 3.24 11.15 2.19
CA ALA A 45 3.87 11.31 3.49
C ALA A 45 3.97 9.96 4.23
N MET A 46 2.93 9.13 4.17
CA MET A 46 2.90 7.80 4.76
C MET A 46 3.90 6.85 4.08
N GLN A 47 3.96 6.85 2.74
CA GLN A 47 4.97 6.11 1.98
C GLN A 47 6.38 6.49 2.42
N LYS A 48 6.67 7.80 2.50
CA LYS A 48 7.98 8.29 2.91
C LYS A 48 8.33 7.84 4.32
N ARG A 49 7.39 7.96 5.25
CA ARG A 49 7.59 7.63 6.67
C ARG A 49 7.91 6.15 6.88
N TRP A 50 7.21 5.26 6.18
CA TRP A 50 7.32 3.83 6.46
C TRP A 50 8.31 3.09 5.56
N PHE A 51 8.59 3.59 4.36
CA PHE A 51 9.40 2.88 3.37
C PHE A 51 10.71 3.60 3.01
N GLN A 52 10.82 4.90 3.30
CA GLN A 52 11.97 5.72 2.87
C GLN A 52 12.69 6.42 4.03
N GLN A 53 12.16 6.30 5.25
CA GLN A 53 12.75 6.83 6.47
C GLN A 53 13.11 5.68 7.43
N PRO A 54 14.01 5.91 8.41
CA PRO A 54 14.29 4.96 9.47
C PRO A 54 13.02 4.58 10.24
N ILE A 55 12.74 3.29 10.37
CA ILE A 55 11.59 2.75 11.10
C ILE A 55 11.99 1.85 12.27
N GLY A 56 11.12 1.78 13.27
CA GLY A 56 11.28 0.93 14.45
C GLY A 56 12.45 1.33 15.36
N THR A 57 12.69 0.53 16.39
CA THR A 57 13.75 0.79 17.39
C THR A 57 15.17 0.62 16.83
N ARG A 58 15.32 -0.16 15.75
CA ARG A 58 16.61 -0.41 15.09
C ARG A 58 16.95 0.62 14.01
N GLY A 59 16.06 1.58 13.72
CA GLY A 59 16.32 2.65 12.74
C GLY A 59 16.61 2.15 11.33
N THR A 60 16.07 1.00 10.94
CA THR A 60 16.31 0.43 9.60
C THR A 60 15.54 1.25 8.57
N ASN A 61 16.20 1.65 7.48
CA ASN A 61 15.55 2.27 6.33
C ASN A 61 15.42 1.23 5.20
N LEU A 62 14.19 1.01 4.73
CA LEU A 62 13.91 0.06 3.64
C LEU A 62 14.33 0.63 2.27
N ALA A 63 14.38 1.96 2.14
CA ALA A 63 14.71 2.68 0.90
C ALA A 63 13.88 2.23 -0.32
N LEU A 64 12.59 1.93 -0.11
CA LEU A 64 11.68 1.48 -1.16
C LEU A 64 10.83 2.63 -1.71
N ALA A 65 10.96 2.89 -3.01
CA ALA A 65 10.03 3.74 -3.74
C ALA A 65 8.71 2.99 -4.04
N PRO A 66 7.57 3.68 -4.12
CA PRO A 66 6.32 3.03 -4.55
C PRO A 66 6.47 2.51 -5.98
N SER A 67 5.96 1.31 -6.24
CA SER A 67 5.94 0.74 -7.58
C SER A 67 4.93 1.46 -8.48
N THR A 68 4.96 1.19 -9.78
CA THR A 68 3.98 1.76 -10.71
C THR A 68 2.57 1.30 -10.38
N GLU A 69 2.39 0.05 -9.96
CA GLU A 69 1.11 -0.54 -9.56
C GLU A 69 0.54 0.18 -8.33
N VAL A 70 1.38 0.46 -7.32
CA VAL A 70 0.98 1.23 -6.14
C VAL A 70 0.52 2.64 -6.52
N LEU A 71 1.28 3.32 -7.39
CA LEU A 71 0.92 4.66 -7.86
C LEU A 71 -0.41 4.66 -8.63
N GLN A 72 -0.68 3.62 -9.41
CA GLN A 72 -1.96 3.48 -10.12
C GLN A 72 -3.11 3.19 -9.15
N ALA A 73 -2.91 2.31 -8.16
CA ALA A 73 -3.91 2.01 -7.15
C ALA A 73 -4.32 3.26 -6.34
N TRP A 74 -3.38 4.18 -6.06
CA TRP A 74 -3.71 5.45 -5.40
C TRP A 74 -4.51 6.39 -6.30
N LYS A 75 -4.19 6.47 -7.60
CA LYS A 75 -4.91 7.30 -8.57
C LYS A 75 -6.31 6.77 -8.89
N HIS A 76 -6.44 5.45 -8.91
CA HIS A 76 -7.64 4.74 -9.33
C HIS A 76 -7.96 3.61 -8.33
N PRO A 77 -8.39 3.94 -7.10
CA PRO A 77 -8.72 2.94 -6.10
C PRO A 77 -9.90 2.08 -6.57
N SER A 78 -9.78 0.76 -6.42
CA SER A 78 -10.81 -0.20 -6.84
C SER A 78 -10.79 -1.47 -5.99
N ASP A 79 -11.91 -2.19 -6.00
CA ASP A 79 -12.04 -3.54 -5.43
C ASP A 79 -11.68 -4.65 -6.43
N VAL A 80 -11.21 -4.30 -7.63
CA VAL A 80 -10.90 -5.28 -8.68
C VAL A 80 -9.61 -5.99 -8.33
N VAL A 81 -9.68 -7.31 -8.17
CA VAL A 81 -8.51 -8.17 -8.12
C VAL A 81 -7.98 -8.30 -9.55
N THR A 82 -6.80 -7.76 -9.80
CA THR A 82 -6.09 -8.00 -11.08
C THR A 82 -5.30 -9.29 -10.93
N GLU A 83 -5.72 -10.35 -11.62
CA GLU A 83 -4.96 -11.61 -11.78
C GLU A 83 -3.88 -11.49 -12.86
#